data_AF-A0A7K1EDF7-F1
#
_entry.id   AF-A0A7K1EDF7-F1
#
_cell.length_a   1.000
_cell.length_b   1.000
_cell.length_c   1.000
_cell.angle_alpha   90.00
_cell.angle_beta   90.00
_cell.angle_gamma   90.00
#
_symmetry.space_group_name_H-M   'P 1'
#
loop_
_entity.id
_entity.type
_entity.pdbx_description
1 polymer ?
#
loop_
_entity_poly.entity_id
_entity_poly.type
_entity_poly.pdbx_seq_one_letter_code
_entity_poly.pdbx_strand_id
1 'polypeptide(L)' 'MPTGTLIAFHAHPDDEALLDSGTLARAAQAGHRVVL' A
#
# COMPACT_ATOMS: atom_id res chain seq x y z
N MET A 1 -5.30 -5.68 -14.85
CA MET A 1 -3.96 -5.08 -14.78
C MET A 1 -3.00 -6.14 -14.30
N PRO A 2 -1.75 -6.21 -14.80
CA PRO A 2 -0.80 -7.18 -14.27
C PRO A 2 -0.59 -6.95 -12.77
N THR A 3 -0.61 -8.03 -12.00
CA THR A 3 -0.39 -8.01 -10.56
C THR A 3 1.10 -7.85 -10.26
N GLY A 4 1.42 -7.19 -9.15
CA GLY A 4 2.79 -6.84 -8.75
C GLY A 4 2.92 -6.66 -7.25
N THR A 5 4.15 -6.46 -6.77
CA THR A 5 4.42 -6.15 -5.35
C THR A 5 4.63 -4.65 -5.20
N LEU A 6 3.90 -4.03 -4.27
CA LEU A 6 4.05 -2.64 -3.86
C LEU A 6 4.63 -2.62 -2.44
N ILE A 7 5.77 -1.96 -2.25
CA ILE A 7 6.41 -1.77 -0.95
C ILE A 7 6.34 -0.28 -0.64
N ALA A 8 5.72 0.07 0.48
CA ALA A 8 5.59 1.45 0.93
C ALA A 8 6.50 1.64 2.15
N PHE A 9 7.41 2.62 2.08
CA PHE A 9 8.31 2.95 3.18
C PHE A 9 7.86 4.26 3.81
N HIS A 10 7.79 4.27 5.12
CA HIS A 10 7.40 5.45 5.88
C HIS A 10 8.37 5.73 7.02
N ALA A 11 8.37 6.97 7.50
CA ALA A 11 9.32 7.42 8.50
C ALA A 11 8.91 6.99 9.91
N HIS A 12 7.60 7.02 10.20
CA HIS A 12 7.04 6.67 11.49
C HIS A 12 6.00 5.55 11.33
N PRO A 13 5.71 4.82 12.42
CA PRO A 13 4.50 4.00 12.48
C PRO A 13 3.26 4.87 12.20
N ASP A 14 2.29 4.31 11.49
CA ASP A 14 0.97 4.88 11.18
C ASP A 14 0.93 5.90 10.01
N ASP A 15 2.08 6.34 9.49
CA ASP A 15 2.16 7.19 8.30
C ASP A 15 1.46 6.54 7.09
N GLU A 16 1.55 5.21 6.96
CA GLU A 16 0.89 4.44 5.90
C GLU A 16 -0.64 4.51 5.98
N ALA A 17 -1.17 4.63 7.20
CA ALA A 17 -2.61 4.73 7.43
C ALA A 17 -3.11 6.16 7.17
N LEU A 18 -2.31 7.17 7.55
CA LEU A 18 -2.66 8.59 7.48
C LEU A 18 -2.52 9.16 6.07
N LEU A 19 -1.47 8.78 5.34
CA LEU A 19 -1.12 9.39 4.05
C LEU A 19 -1.63 8.55 2.87
N ASP A 20 -1.58 7.22 2.99
CA ASP A 20 -1.67 6.33 1.83
C ASP A 20 -2.75 5.24 1.93
N SER A 21 -3.52 5.16 3.02
CA SER A 21 -4.45 4.04 3.28
C SER A 21 -5.40 3.75 2.12
N GLY A 22 -6.00 4.79 1.51
CA GLY A 22 -6.89 4.62 0.36
C GLY A 22 -6.17 4.06 -0.88
N THR A 23 -4.94 4.50 -1.13
CA THR A 23 -4.11 4.02 -2.26
C THR A 23 -3.71 2.57 -2.05
N LEU A 24 -3.22 2.24 -0.86
CA LEU A 24 -2.79 0.89 -0.49
C LEU A 24 -3.97 -0.10 -0.50
N ALA A 25 -5.12 0.31 0.03
CA ALA A 25 -6.34 -0.49 -0.02
C ALA A 25 -6.80 -0.75 -1.45
N ARG A 26 -6.76 0.26 -2.33
CA ARG A 26 -7.09 0.09 -3.75
C ARG A 26 -6.12 -0.87 -4.45
N ALA A 27 -4.82 -0.77 -4.17
CA ALA A 27 -3.82 -1.67 -4.73
C ALA A 27 -4.04 -3.11 -4.28
N ALA A 28 -4.32 -3.33 -2.99
CA ALA A 28 -4.67 -4.65 -2.47
C ALA A 28 -5.94 -5.22 -3.12
N GLN A 29 -7.00 -4.40 -3.27
CA GLN A 29 -8.24 -4.80 -3.95
C GLN A 29 -8.02 -5.14 -5.43
N ALA A 30 -7.07 -4.48 -6.09
CA ALA A 30 -6.67 -4.79 -7.47
C ALA A 30 -5.78 -6.04 -7.58
N GLY A 31 -5.45 -6.71 -6.47
CA GLY A 31 -4.68 -7.96 -6.44
C GLY A 31 -3.16 -7.76 -6.33
N HIS A 32 -2.68 -6.57 -5.99
CA HIS A 32 -1.27 -6.36 -5.69
C HIS A 32 -0.92 -6.86 -4.29
N ARG A 33 0.29 -7.42 -4.13
CA ARG A 33 0.84 -7.70 -2.80
C ARG A 33 1.36 -6.40 -2.20
N VAL A 34 0.69 -5.89 -1.17
CA VAL A 34 1.11 -4.69 -0.45
C VAL A 34 1.98 -5.10 0.74
N VAL A 35 3.12 -4.42 0.91
CA VAL A 35 4.04 -4.54 2.05
C VAL A 35 4.25 -3.15 2.61
N LEU A 36 4.16 -3.04 3.93
CA LEU A 36 4.39 -1.84 4.72
C LEU A 36 5.76 -1.97 5.41
#